data_AF-A0A6J6AYP2-F1
#
_entry.id   AF-A0A6J6AYP2-F1
#
_cell.length_a   1.000
_cell.length_b   1.000
_cell.length_c   1.000
_cell.angle_alpha   90.00
_cell.angle_beta   90.00
_cell.angle_gamma   90.00
#
_symmetry.space_group_name_H-M   'P 1'
#
loop_
_entity.id
_entity.type
_entity.pdbx_description
1 polymer ?
#
loop_
_entity_poly.entity_id
_entity_poly.type
_entity_poly.pdbx_seq_one_letter_code
_entity_poly.pdbx_strand_id
1 'polypeptide(L)'
;MTAALEGLIGWKDLQVVVTKEPIDKAGNSLVPAGLDVRAIRYFPLAKVLHAFDGAICATGYNGVHELLPAKVPTVFVSNIRGTDDQETRARWCHDFGFALRANQADLADITKTVKQLQNPETRAGIAKKCAELPQTSGGAEIAKILYQFATHSSAKQNTVKDLTRQLSQFFLRRATLIYRFFKPHTVFQITKPDEVVFTETEKPTELAELIKSGARFEHLISGGSKEYRAKREEIAKTAYGSAV
;
A
#
# COMPACT_ATOMS: atom_id res chain seq x y z
N MET A 1 4.37 6.93 17.66
CA MET A 1 3.01 7.41 18.00
C MET A 1 3.08 8.56 19.00
N THR A 2 3.72 8.40 20.16
CA THR A 2 3.90 9.49 21.15
C THR A 2 4.40 10.80 20.53
N ALA A 3 5.52 10.77 19.78
CA ALA A 3 6.04 11.96 19.08
C ALA A 3 5.00 12.64 18.17
N ALA A 4 4.19 11.86 17.46
CA ALA A 4 3.14 12.41 16.62
C ALA A 4 2.04 13.10 17.46
N LEU A 5 1.63 12.50 18.58
CA LEU A 5 0.66 13.10 19.49
C LEU A 5 1.22 14.34 20.19
N GLU A 6 2.49 14.36 20.56
CA GLU A 6 3.17 15.54 21.12
C GLU A 6 3.14 16.73 20.14
N GLY A 7 3.28 16.46 18.84
CA GLY A 7 3.17 17.50 17.80
C GLY A 7 1.81 18.17 17.74
N LEU A 8 0.75 17.56 18.29
CA LEU A 8 -0.60 18.12 18.34
C LEU A 8 -0.84 19.03 19.55
N ILE A 9 0.04 19.00 20.55
CA ILE A 9 -0.08 19.84 21.75
C ILE A 9 -0.03 21.31 21.35
N GLY A 10 -1.00 22.09 21.83
CA GLY A 10 -1.16 23.51 21.51
C GLY A 10 -2.12 23.80 20.36
N TRP A 11 -2.63 22.78 19.66
CA TRP A 11 -3.70 22.98 18.68
C TRP A 11 -5.00 23.33 19.41
N LYS A 12 -5.46 24.57 19.23
CA LYS A 12 -6.69 25.08 19.84
C LYS A 12 -7.93 24.30 19.37
N ASP A 13 -8.81 23.95 20.31
CA ASP A 13 -10.11 23.28 20.06
C ASP A 13 -9.98 21.93 19.32
N LEU A 14 -8.83 21.25 19.46
CA LEU A 14 -8.54 19.99 18.78
C LEU A 14 -9.29 18.80 19.42
N GLN A 15 -9.86 17.94 18.57
CA GLN A 15 -10.30 16.59 18.92
C GLN A 15 -9.42 15.57 18.23
N VAL A 16 -8.83 14.64 18.99
CA VAL A 16 -7.98 13.58 18.43
C VAL A 16 -8.73 12.26 18.45
N VAL A 17 -8.83 11.65 17.27
CA VAL A 17 -9.41 10.32 17.08
C VAL A 17 -8.36 9.37 16.55
N VAL A 18 -8.34 8.15 17.08
CA VAL A 18 -7.48 7.05 16.62
C VAL A 18 -8.31 5.82 16.33
N THR A 19 -7.88 5.00 15.37
CA THR A 19 -8.59 3.77 14.97
C THR A 19 -8.24 2.55 15.84
N LYS A 20 -7.22 2.70 16.69
CA LYS A 20 -6.76 1.70 17.65
C LYS A 20 -6.29 2.42 18.91
N GLU A 21 -6.48 1.78 20.06
CA GLU A 21 -5.96 2.29 21.33
C GLU A 21 -4.45 2.57 21.25
N PRO A 22 -4.01 3.78 21.66
CA PRO A 22 -2.63 4.19 21.58
C PRO A 22 -1.85 3.66 22.78
N ILE A 23 -1.70 2.33 22.85
CA ILE A 23 -0.97 1.64 23.92
C ILE A 23 0.26 0.90 23.37
N ASP A 24 1.31 0.79 24.19
CA ASP A 24 2.50 0.00 23.88
C ASP A 24 2.26 -1.51 24.08
N LYS A 25 3.32 -2.32 23.90
CA LYS A 25 3.25 -3.78 24.08
C LYS A 25 2.98 -4.21 25.53
N ALA A 26 3.30 -3.36 26.50
CA ALA A 26 3.09 -3.60 27.92
C ALA A 26 1.74 -3.04 28.41
N GLY A 27 0.95 -2.41 27.52
CA GLY A 27 -0.34 -1.81 27.86
C GLY A 27 -0.25 -0.38 28.40
N ASN A 28 0.93 0.25 28.37
CA ASN A 28 1.09 1.63 28.81
C ASN A 28 0.56 2.60 27.75
N SER A 29 -0.07 3.69 28.19
CA SER A 29 -0.53 4.75 27.31
C SER A 29 0.63 5.44 26.58
N LEU A 30 0.46 5.67 25.28
CA LEU A 30 1.35 6.47 24.44
C LEU A 30 0.89 7.93 24.32
N VAL A 31 -0.22 8.29 24.97
CA VAL A 31 -0.81 9.64 24.92
C VAL A 31 -0.04 10.55 25.89
N PRO A 32 0.53 11.67 25.41
CA PRO A 32 1.19 12.63 26.30
C PRO A 32 0.16 13.37 27.18
N ALA A 33 0.62 13.90 28.32
CA ALA A 33 -0.22 14.69 29.20
C ALA A 33 -0.81 15.92 28.48
N GLY A 34 -2.07 16.26 28.76
CA GLY A 34 -2.74 17.43 28.17
C GLY A 34 -3.41 17.18 26.82
N LEU A 35 -3.47 15.93 26.34
CA LEU A 35 -4.20 15.56 25.13
C LEU A 35 -5.30 14.54 25.45
N ASP A 36 -6.54 14.83 25.06
CA ASP A 36 -7.63 13.84 25.07
C ASP A 36 -7.68 13.13 23.71
N VAL A 37 -7.66 11.80 23.74
CA VAL A 37 -7.63 10.95 22.53
C VAL A 37 -8.73 9.90 22.62
N ARG A 38 -9.59 9.85 21.61
CA ARG A 38 -10.70 8.89 21.53
C ARG A 38 -10.38 7.78 20.55
N ALA A 39 -10.46 6.53 21.00
CA ALA A 39 -10.42 5.39 20.12
C ALA A 39 -11.82 5.16 19.50
N ILE A 40 -11.92 5.24 18.17
CA ILE A 40 -13.16 5.00 17.43
C ILE A 40 -12.94 3.90 16.40
N ARG A 41 -13.86 2.93 16.35
CA ARG A 41 -13.90 1.92 15.30
C ARG A 41 -15.05 2.23 14.36
N TYR A 42 -14.72 2.60 13.13
CA TYR A 42 -15.68 2.82 12.06
C TYR A 42 -15.11 2.29 10.75
N PHE A 43 -15.95 1.63 9.94
CA PHE A 43 -15.59 1.17 8.62
C PHE A 43 -16.78 1.29 7.67
N PRO A 44 -16.59 1.79 6.43
CA PRO A 44 -15.34 2.29 5.84
C PRO A 44 -15.06 3.76 6.16
N LEU A 45 -13.81 4.10 6.55
CA LEU A 45 -13.41 5.47 6.90
C LEU A 45 -13.57 6.47 5.74
N ALA A 46 -13.45 6.02 4.49
CA ALA A 46 -13.63 6.83 3.29
C ALA A 46 -14.94 7.65 3.30
N LYS A 47 -16.00 7.18 3.98
CA LYS A 47 -17.29 7.89 4.09
C LYS A 47 -17.24 9.16 4.96
N VAL A 48 -16.23 9.28 5.82
CA VAL A 48 -16.16 10.32 6.86
C VAL A 48 -14.85 11.12 6.82
N LEU A 49 -14.00 10.94 5.81
CA LEU A 49 -12.70 11.63 5.72
C LEU A 49 -12.83 13.16 5.69
N HIS A 50 -13.91 13.68 5.09
CA HIS A 50 -14.17 15.12 5.06
C HIS A 50 -14.53 15.73 6.41
N ALA A 51 -14.73 14.92 7.46
CA ALA A 51 -14.95 15.42 8.81
C ALA A 51 -13.65 15.80 9.54
N PHE A 52 -12.47 15.51 8.96
CA PHE A 52 -11.19 15.75 9.61
C PHE A 52 -10.45 16.94 8.99
N ASP A 53 -10.00 17.86 9.83
CA ASP A 53 -9.18 19.00 9.43
C ASP A 53 -7.74 18.60 9.08
N GLY A 54 -7.27 17.45 9.57
CA GLY A 54 -5.97 16.90 9.23
C GLY A 54 -5.83 15.45 9.66
N ALA A 55 -4.79 14.79 9.13
CA ALA A 55 -4.50 13.39 9.41
C ALA A 55 -3.01 13.14 9.62
N ILE A 56 -2.71 12.12 10.43
CA ILE A 56 -1.37 11.54 10.55
C ILE A 56 -1.52 10.08 10.17
N CYS A 57 -0.82 9.66 9.12
CA CYS A 57 -1.01 8.33 8.53
C CYS A 57 0.32 7.69 8.18
N ALA A 58 0.37 6.36 8.21
CA ALA A 58 1.42 5.63 7.52
C ALA A 58 1.24 5.81 6.00
N THR A 59 2.33 5.88 5.26
CA THR A 59 2.29 6.12 3.81
C THR A 59 2.00 4.87 2.98
N GLY A 60 1.09 4.03 3.47
CA GLY A 60 0.63 2.84 2.76
C GLY A 60 -0.29 3.22 1.59
N TYR A 61 -0.53 2.24 0.71
CA TYR A 61 -1.38 2.42 -0.47
C TYR A 61 -2.75 3.03 -0.14
N ASN A 62 -3.49 2.44 0.80
CA ASN A 62 -4.83 2.90 1.15
C ASN A 62 -4.81 4.33 1.71
N GLY A 63 -3.93 4.62 2.67
CA GLY A 63 -3.86 5.94 3.30
C GLY A 63 -3.63 7.06 2.29
N VAL A 64 -2.71 6.85 1.34
CA VAL A 64 -2.45 7.81 0.27
C VAL A 64 -3.65 7.97 -0.66
N HIS A 65 -4.22 6.86 -1.12
CA HIS A 65 -5.32 6.90 -2.10
C HIS A 65 -6.67 7.29 -1.52
N GLU A 66 -6.83 7.30 -0.19
CA GLU A 66 -8.03 7.77 0.50
C GLU A 66 -7.91 9.23 0.93
N LEU A 67 -6.80 9.62 1.59
CA LEU A 67 -6.66 10.96 2.19
C LEU A 67 -6.44 12.07 1.16
N LEU A 68 -5.62 11.82 0.13
CA LEU A 68 -5.28 12.83 -0.86
C LEU A 68 -6.50 13.23 -1.71
N PRO A 69 -7.25 12.29 -2.32
CA PRO A 69 -8.46 12.64 -3.06
C PRO A 69 -9.56 13.26 -2.17
N ALA A 70 -9.62 12.88 -0.89
CA ALA A 70 -10.48 13.52 0.10
C ALA A 70 -10.00 14.93 0.52
N LYS A 71 -8.83 15.35 0.05
CA LYS A 71 -8.20 16.66 0.31
C LYS A 71 -7.93 16.89 1.78
N VAL A 72 -7.68 15.82 2.55
CA VAL A 72 -7.36 15.90 3.97
C VAL A 72 -5.89 16.26 4.13
N PRO A 73 -5.54 17.40 4.76
CA PRO A 73 -4.16 17.77 5.03
C PRO A 73 -3.46 16.70 5.87
N THR A 74 -2.41 16.07 5.32
CA THR A 74 -1.85 14.85 5.90
C THR A 74 -0.35 14.99 6.19
N VAL A 75 0.06 14.52 7.36
CA VAL A 75 1.47 14.20 7.66
C VAL A 75 1.66 12.70 7.51
N PHE A 76 2.54 12.32 6.60
CA PHE A 76 2.95 10.95 6.39
C PHE A 76 4.17 10.59 7.24
N VAL A 77 4.03 9.50 7.99
CA VAL A 77 5.11 8.87 8.77
C VAL A 77 5.25 7.43 8.29
N SER A 78 6.23 7.18 7.42
CA SER A 78 6.40 5.87 6.76
C SER A 78 6.61 4.74 7.75
N ASN A 79 5.95 3.60 7.52
CA ASN A 79 6.22 2.36 8.24
C ASN A 79 7.16 1.47 7.39
N ILE A 80 8.42 1.37 7.79
CA ILE A 80 9.44 0.61 7.06
C ILE A 80 9.37 -0.87 7.42
N ARG A 81 8.28 -1.54 7.03
CA ARG A 81 8.07 -2.98 7.23
C ARG A 81 7.48 -3.61 5.96
N GLY A 82 7.96 -4.80 5.62
CA GLY A 82 7.43 -5.59 4.50
C GLY A 82 7.93 -5.12 3.14
N THR A 83 7.13 -5.35 2.10
CA THR A 83 7.48 -5.11 0.69
C THR A 83 7.00 -3.76 0.14
N ASP A 84 6.28 -2.96 0.95
CA ASP A 84 5.72 -1.68 0.54
C ASP A 84 6.73 -0.54 0.75
N ASP A 85 7.20 0.09 -0.34
CA ASP A 85 8.08 1.26 -0.28
C ASP A 85 7.30 2.53 0.06
N GLN A 86 6.93 2.64 1.34
CA GLN A 86 6.23 3.81 1.88
C GLN A 86 7.07 5.09 1.85
N GLU A 87 8.39 4.96 1.93
CA GLU A 87 9.29 6.10 2.04
C GLU A 87 9.41 6.86 0.72
N THR A 88 9.57 6.14 -0.39
CA THR A 88 9.55 6.75 -1.72
C THR A 88 8.20 7.38 -2.02
N ARG A 89 7.10 6.75 -1.60
CA ARG A 89 5.75 7.31 -1.75
C ARG A 89 5.57 8.59 -0.95
N ALA A 90 6.06 8.63 0.30
CA ALA A 90 5.99 9.81 1.16
C ALA A 90 6.77 10.97 0.57
N ARG A 91 7.98 10.69 0.07
CA ARG A 91 8.83 11.68 -0.59
C ARG A 91 8.14 12.25 -1.82
N TRP A 92 7.58 11.40 -2.68
CA TRP A 92 6.82 11.86 -3.84
C TRP A 92 5.63 12.74 -3.44
N CYS A 93 4.83 12.34 -2.45
CA CYS A 93 3.70 13.17 -2.00
C CYS A 93 4.17 14.53 -1.46
N HIS A 94 5.30 14.56 -0.77
CA HIS A 94 5.90 15.78 -0.22
C HIS A 94 6.46 16.71 -1.30
N ASP A 95 7.27 16.18 -2.21
CA ASP A 95 7.96 16.95 -3.25
C ASP A 95 6.96 17.65 -4.19
N PHE A 96 5.77 17.07 -4.38
CA PHE A 96 4.68 17.65 -5.17
C PHE A 96 3.67 18.47 -4.34
N GLY A 97 3.87 18.59 -3.02
CA GLY A 97 3.04 19.41 -2.13
C GLY A 97 1.70 18.79 -1.72
N PHE A 98 1.48 17.49 -1.94
CA PHE A 98 0.25 16.79 -1.57
C PHE A 98 0.20 16.38 -0.10
N ALA A 99 1.33 16.38 0.60
CA ALA A 99 1.40 16.04 2.02
C ALA A 99 2.68 16.59 2.68
N LEU A 100 2.70 16.60 4.01
CA LEU A 100 3.93 16.71 4.77
C LEU A 100 4.55 15.31 4.94
N ARG A 101 5.87 15.23 4.99
CA ARG A 101 6.60 13.99 5.27
C ARG A 101 7.48 14.21 6.50
N ALA A 102 7.35 13.33 7.49
CA ALA A 102 8.28 13.25 8.59
C ALA A 102 9.27 12.10 8.38
N ASN A 103 10.51 12.28 8.82
CA ASN A 103 11.49 11.22 8.91
C ASN A 103 11.08 10.23 10.01
N GLN A 104 10.65 9.03 9.63
CA GLN A 104 10.20 8.01 10.57
C GLN A 104 11.27 7.58 11.60
N ALA A 105 12.56 7.78 11.29
CA ALA A 105 13.67 7.46 12.18
C ALA A 105 13.98 8.57 13.21
N ASP A 106 13.36 9.75 13.09
CA ASP A 106 13.64 10.91 13.92
C ASP A 106 12.35 11.36 14.64
N LEU A 107 12.29 11.07 15.94
CA LEU A 107 11.14 11.43 16.77
C LEU A 107 10.95 12.95 16.87
N ALA A 108 12.03 13.73 16.90
CA ALA A 108 11.95 15.18 16.98
C ALA A 108 11.41 15.78 15.67
N ASP A 109 11.83 15.22 14.53
CA ASP A 109 11.30 15.61 13.22
C ASP A 109 9.81 15.26 13.08
N ILE A 110 9.38 14.09 13.57
CA ILE A 110 7.95 13.73 13.63
C ILE A 110 7.16 14.77 14.42
N THR A 111 7.58 15.10 15.65
CA THR A 111 6.91 16.09 16.50
C THR A 111 6.85 17.45 15.80
N LYS A 112 7.97 17.91 15.23
CA LYS A 112 8.06 19.19 14.52
C LYS A 112 7.17 19.23 13.29
N THR A 113 7.15 18.17 12.50
CA THR A 113 6.37 18.10 11.25
C THR A 113 4.88 18.01 11.54
N VAL A 114 4.46 17.22 12.53
CA VAL A 114 3.05 17.17 12.94
C VAL A 114 2.57 18.52 13.46
N LYS A 115 3.41 19.26 14.20
CA LYS A 115 3.07 20.61 14.68
C LYS A 115 2.72 21.58 13.56
N GLN A 116 3.21 21.37 12.34
CA GLN A 116 2.84 22.21 11.20
C GLN A 116 1.36 22.09 10.84
N LEU A 117 0.69 20.97 11.16
CA LEU A 117 -0.75 20.83 10.95
C LEU A 117 -1.56 21.82 11.79
N GLN A 118 -1.01 22.42 12.84
CA GLN A 118 -1.71 23.45 13.62
C GLN A 118 -1.91 24.74 12.82
N ASN A 119 -1.08 25.01 11.82
CA ASN A 119 -1.17 26.21 10.99
C ASN A 119 -2.27 26.07 9.91
N PRO A 120 -3.32 26.92 9.92
CA PRO A 120 -4.39 26.86 8.93
C PRO A 120 -3.90 27.07 7.49
N GLU A 121 -2.88 27.90 7.27
CA GLU A 121 -2.33 28.16 5.93
C GLU A 121 -1.62 26.92 5.37
N THR A 122 -0.90 26.20 6.22
CA THR A 122 -0.29 24.92 5.84
C THR A 122 -1.35 23.91 5.41
N ARG A 123 -2.44 23.79 6.18
CA ARG A 123 -3.56 22.91 5.86
C ARG A 123 -4.24 23.30 4.55
N ALA A 124 -4.54 24.59 4.38
CA ALA A 124 -5.16 25.12 3.17
C ALA A 124 -4.28 24.90 1.92
N GLY A 125 -2.97 25.11 2.02
CA GLY A 125 -2.02 24.87 0.94
C GLY A 125 -2.00 23.41 0.48
N ILE A 126 -1.97 22.46 1.41
CA ILE A 126 -1.99 21.02 1.12
C ILE A 126 -3.33 20.64 0.48
N ALA A 127 -4.46 21.04 1.06
CA ALA A 127 -5.79 20.74 0.52
C ALA A 127 -5.97 21.30 -0.89
N LYS A 128 -5.48 22.52 -1.15
CA LYS A 128 -5.48 23.14 -2.48
C LYS A 128 -4.66 22.34 -3.48
N LYS A 129 -3.46 21.88 -3.10
CA LYS A 129 -2.64 21.03 -3.96
C LYS A 129 -3.30 19.69 -4.25
N CYS A 130 -3.88 19.04 -3.25
CA CYS A 130 -4.65 17.81 -3.45
C CYS A 130 -5.85 18.00 -4.39
N ALA A 131 -6.44 19.19 -4.49
CA ALA A 131 -7.51 19.48 -5.44
C ALA A 131 -7.06 19.49 -6.91
N GLU A 132 -5.74 19.55 -7.18
CA GLU A 132 -5.16 19.43 -8.54
C GLU A 132 -5.05 17.96 -8.99
N LEU A 133 -5.28 16.98 -8.10
CA LEU A 133 -5.25 15.55 -8.45
C LEU A 133 -6.42 15.19 -9.39
N PRO A 134 -6.21 14.22 -10.30
CA PRO A 134 -7.28 13.72 -11.16
C PRO A 134 -8.41 13.10 -10.34
N GLN A 135 -9.61 13.08 -10.92
CA GLN A 135 -10.74 12.38 -10.31
C GLN A 135 -10.45 10.89 -10.15
N THR A 136 -11.01 10.29 -9.09
CA THR A 136 -10.88 8.86 -8.79
C THR A 136 -11.84 8.03 -9.66
N SER A 137 -11.59 7.99 -10.97
CA SER A 137 -12.40 7.29 -11.99
C SER A 137 -11.89 5.89 -12.36
N GLY A 138 -10.79 5.44 -11.75
CA GLY A 138 -10.10 4.20 -12.13
C GLY A 138 -10.99 2.95 -12.19
N GLY A 139 -11.96 2.81 -11.28
CA GLY A 139 -12.91 1.69 -11.31
C GLY A 139 -13.80 1.68 -12.56
N ALA A 140 -14.33 2.84 -12.96
CA ALA A 140 -15.14 2.98 -14.16
C ALA A 140 -14.29 2.80 -15.43
N GLU A 141 -13.06 3.31 -15.43
CA GLU A 141 -12.11 3.15 -16.53
C GLU A 141 -11.74 1.67 -16.76
N ILE A 142 -11.40 0.95 -15.69
CA ILE A 142 -11.09 -0.49 -15.77
C ILE A 142 -12.33 -1.27 -16.22
N ALA A 143 -13.52 -0.98 -15.67
CA ALA A 143 -14.75 -1.63 -16.09
C ALA A 143 -15.02 -1.45 -17.58
N LYS A 144 -14.80 -0.24 -18.11
CA LYS A 144 -14.92 0.05 -19.55
C LYS A 144 -13.92 -0.74 -20.39
N ILE A 145 -12.66 -0.81 -19.96
CA ILE A 145 -11.61 -1.57 -20.65
C ILE A 145 -11.96 -3.06 -20.68
N LEU A 146 -12.36 -3.63 -19.54
CA LEU A 146 -12.76 -5.05 -19.45
C LEU A 146 -13.99 -5.35 -20.32
N TYR A 147 -14.99 -4.46 -20.30
CA TYR A 147 -16.17 -4.58 -21.16
C TYR A 147 -15.80 -4.59 -22.65
N GLN A 148 -14.90 -3.69 -23.07
CA GLN A 148 -14.40 -3.65 -24.44
C GLN A 148 -13.67 -4.94 -24.81
N PHE A 149 -12.80 -5.45 -23.94
CA PHE A 149 -12.11 -6.72 -24.18
C PHE A 149 -13.06 -7.91 -24.30
N ALA A 150 -14.10 -7.96 -23.46
CA ALA A 150 -15.07 -9.05 -23.47
C ALA A 150 -16.02 -9.01 -24.69
N THR A 151 -16.33 -7.82 -25.19
CA THR A 151 -17.32 -7.64 -26.28
C THR A 151 -16.69 -7.50 -27.67
N HIS A 152 -15.46 -7.01 -27.75
CA HIS A 152 -14.73 -6.84 -29.00
C HIS A 152 -13.65 -7.92 -29.15
N SER A 153 -14.07 -9.18 -29.29
CA SER A 153 -13.20 -10.20 -29.89
C SER A 153 -13.12 -9.97 -31.40
N SER A 154 -12.18 -9.11 -31.82
CA SER A 154 -11.51 -9.13 -33.14
C SER A 154 -10.70 -7.84 -33.34
N ALA A 155 -9.64 -7.62 -32.54
CA ALA A 155 -8.60 -6.70 -33.00
C ALA A 155 -7.88 -7.38 -34.18
N LYS A 156 -8.07 -6.88 -35.41
CA LYS A 156 -7.21 -7.25 -36.54
C LYS A 156 -5.76 -6.99 -36.10
N GLN A 157 -4.96 -8.06 -36.01
CA GLN A 157 -3.54 -7.97 -35.68
C GLN A 157 -2.87 -7.03 -36.68
N ASN A 158 -2.33 -5.91 -36.17
CA ASN A 158 -1.43 -5.09 -36.96
C ASN A 158 -0.04 -5.69 -36.83
N THR A 159 0.28 -6.62 -37.73
CA THR A 159 1.50 -7.45 -37.73
C THR A 159 2.78 -6.64 -37.54
N VAL A 160 2.84 -5.43 -38.09
CA VAL A 160 3.98 -4.50 -37.95
C VAL A 160 4.12 -3.95 -36.52
N LYS A 161 3.02 -3.55 -35.87
CA LYS A 161 3.04 -3.07 -34.47
C LYS A 161 3.37 -4.18 -33.48
N ASP A 162 2.93 -5.40 -33.77
CA ASP A 162 3.27 -6.55 -32.94
C ASP A 162 4.75 -6.93 -33.08
N LEU A 163 5.31 -6.88 -34.28
CA LEU A 163 6.73 -7.14 -34.50
C LEU A 163 7.62 -6.08 -33.82
N THR A 164 7.30 -4.79 -33.95
CA THR A 164 8.06 -3.74 -33.27
C THR A 164 7.97 -3.86 -31.76
N ARG A 165 6.78 -4.16 -31.21
CA ARG A 165 6.59 -4.44 -29.78
C ARG A 165 7.43 -5.64 -29.31
N GLN A 166 7.45 -6.73 -30.08
CA GLN A 166 8.26 -7.92 -29.78
C GLN A 166 9.76 -7.60 -29.77
N LEU A 167 10.24 -6.83 -30.75
CA LEU A 167 11.62 -6.37 -30.80
C LEU A 167 11.94 -5.47 -29.61
N SER A 168 11.10 -4.49 -29.31
CA SER A 168 11.28 -3.60 -28.15
C SER A 168 11.34 -4.39 -26.83
N GLN A 169 10.44 -5.36 -26.63
CA GLN A 169 10.45 -6.23 -25.46
C GLN A 169 11.72 -7.08 -25.39
N PHE A 170 12.22 -7.58 -26.53
CA PHE A 170 13.47 -8.32 -26.59
C PHE A 170 14.65 -7.45 -26.15
N PHE A 171 14.77 -6.23 -26.69
CA PHE A 171 15.85 -5.30 -26.32
C PHE A 171 15.75 -4.87 -24.85
N LEU A 172 14.56 -4.51 -24.36
CA LEU A 172 14.33 -4.19 -22.95
C LEU A 172 14.72 -5.36 -22.03
N ARG A 173 14.33 -6.59 -22.41
CA ARG A 173 14.69 -7.79 -21.64
C ARG A 173 16.20 -7.99 -21.63
N ARG A 174 16.89 -7.84 -22.77
CA ARG A 174 18.36 -7.94 -22.85
C ARG A 174 19.05 -6.87 -22.03
N ALA A 175 18.64 -5.61 -22.15
CA ALA A 175 19.17 -4.50 -21.35
C ALA A 175 18.95 -4.75 -19.85
N THR A 176 17.78 -5.26 -19.45
CA THR A 176 17.48 -5.62 -18.06
C THR A 176 18.38 -6.75 -17.57
N LEU A 177 18.65 -7.77 -18.38
CA LEU A 177 19.57 -8.85 -18.02
C LEU A 177 21.01 -8.36 -17.87
N ILE A 178 21.47 -7.46 -18.75
CA ILE A 178 22.78 -6.80 -18.63
C ILE A 178 22.84 -5.96 -17.34
N TYR A 179 21.82 -5.16 -17.06
CA TYR A 179 21.74 -4.40 -15.81
C TYR A 179 21.79 -5.33 -14.58
N ARG A 180 21.03 -6.44 -14.60
CA ARG A 180 21.01 -7.44 -13.53
C ARG A 180 22.35 -8.16 -13.36
N PHE A 181 23.16 -8.27 -14.41
CA PHE A 181 24.52 -8.80 -14.30
C PHE A 181 25.41 -7.89 -13.42
N PHE A 182 25.29 -6.57 -13.56
CA PHE A 182 26.05 -5.60 -12.75
C PHE A 182 25.40 -5.30 -11.39
N LYS A 183 24.08 -5.45 -11.26
CA LYS A 183 23.28 -5.22 -10.06
C LYS A 183 22.41 -6.46 -9.78
N PRO A 184 23.01 -7.56 -9.28
CA PRO A 184 22.24 -8.77 -8.98
C PRO A 184 21.17 -8.47 -7.93
N HIS A 185 20.00 -9.10 -8.08
CA HIS A 185 18.93 -8.97 -7.10
C HIS A 185 19.37 -9.64 -5.80
N THR A 186 19.16 -8.99 -4.67
CA THR A 186 19.33 -9.63 -3.36
C THR A 186 18.22 -10.67 -3.21
N VAL A 187 18.56 -11.94 -3.45
CA VAL A 187 17.60 -13.04 -3.27
C VAL A 187 17.49 -13.30 -1.78
N PHE A 188 16.41 -12.83 -1.17
CA PHE A 188 16.03 -13.27 0.17
C PHE A 188 15.34 -14.63 0.02
N GLN A 189 15.96 -15.69 0.53
CA GLN A 189 15.36 -17.01 0.58
C GLN A 189 14.33 -17.03 1.71
N ILE A 190 13.08 -16.67 1.39
CA ILE A 190 12.00 -16.53 2.39
C ILE A 190 11.25 -17.86 2.61
N THR A 191 11.24 -18.74 1.61
CA THR A 191 10.46 -19.99 1.64
C THR A 191 11.34 -21.20 1.92
N LYS A 192 10.90 -22.05 2.84
CA LYS A 192 11.52 -23.35 3.11
C LYS A 192 11.46 -24.23 1.86
N PRO A 193 12.43 -25.11 1.62
CA PRO A 193 12.45 -26.04 0.47
C PRO A 193 11.44 -27.20 0.60
N ASP A 194 10.35 -27.01 1.33
CA ASP A 194 9.35 -28.04 1.61
C ASP A 194 8.45 -28.31 0.38
N GLU A 195 7.64 -29.38 0.44
CA GLU A 195 6.61 -29.63 -0.57
C GLU A 195 5.56 -28.52 -0.59
N VAL A 196 4.97 -28.30 -1.78
CA VAL A 196 3.91 -27.29 -1.96
C VAL A 196 2.61 -27.80 -1.38
N VAL A 197 2.04 -27.08 -0.42
CA VAL A 197 0.73 -27.36 0.15
C VAL A 197 -0.36 -26.77 -0.75
N PHE A 198 -1.24 -27.60 -1.30
CA PHE A 198 -2.41 -27.15 -2.03
C PHE A 198 -3.63 -27.15 -1.11
N THR A 199 -4.30 -26.01 -0.97
CA THR A 199 -5.47 -25.88 -0.08
C THR A 199 -6.61 -25.14 -0.74
N GLU A 200 -7.84 -25.59 -0.48
CA GLU A 200 -9.09 -24.94 -0.87
C GLU A 200 -9.78 -24.28 0.33
N THR A 201 -9.10 -24.20 1.48
CA THR A 201 -9.71 -23.66 2.71
C THR A 201 -10.06 -22.18 2.57
N GLU A 202 -11.26 -21.81 2.99
CA GLU A 202 -11.72 -20.42 3.07
C GLU A 202 -11.61 -19.87 4.50
N LYS A 203 -11.15 -20.69 5.46
CA LYS A 203 -11.05 -20.29 6.87
C LYS A 203 -9.84 -19.36 7.08
N PRO A 204 -10.04 -18.13 7.58
CA PRO A 204 -8.95 -17.17 7.75
C PRO A 204 -7.84 -17.64 8.70
N THR A 205 -8.14 -18.45 9.71
CA THR A 205 -7.17 -18.94 10.70
C THR A 205 -6.18 -19.92 10.07
N GLU A 206 -6.66 -20.90 9.32
CA GLU A 206 -5.83 -21.90 8.62
C GLU A 206 -4.95 -21.23 7.55
N LEU A 207 -5.51 -20.27 6.79
CA LEU A 207 -4.74 -19.48 5.83
C LEU A 207 -3.67 -18.63 6.52
N ALA A 208 -4.00 -18.00 7.65
CA ALA A 208 -3.03 -17.18 8.39
C ALA A 208 -1.86 -18.02 8.94
N GLU A 209 -2.11 -19.26 9.37
CA GLU A 209 -1.06 -20.20 9.78
C GLU A 209 -0.14 -20.58 8.61
N LEU A 210 -0.71 -20.94 7.46
CA LEU A 210 0.07 -21.23 6.25
C LEU A 210 0.92 -20.04 5.81
N ILE A 211 0.34 -18.83 5.75
CA ILE A 211 1.06 -17.61 5.37
C ILE A 211 2.22 -17.32 6.33
N LYS A 212 2.03 -17.51 7.64
CA LYS A 212 3.06 -17.26 8.65
C LYS A 212 4.14 -18.34 8.71
N SER A 213 3.82 -19.56 8.28
CA SER A 213 4.73 -20.72 8.36
C SER A 213 5.97 -20.59 7.47
N GLY A 214 5.89 -19.77 6.40
CA GLY A 214 6.91 -19.70 5.36
C GLY A 214 6.97 -20.96 4.47
N ALA A 215 5.98 -21.85 4.59
CA ALA A 215 5.83 -22.98 3.68
C ALA A 215 5.40 -22.51 2.29
N ARG A 216 5.76 -23.28 1.27
CA ARG A 216 5.25 -23.09 -0.08
C ARG A 216 3.79 -23.56 -0.07
N PHE A 217 2.86 -22.70 -0.46
CA PHE A 217 1.47 -23.10 -0.57
C PHE A 217 0.76 -22.38 -1.71
N GLU A 218 -0.23 -23.06 -2.26
CA GLU A 218 -1.11 -22.59 -3.33
C GLU A 218 -2.55 -22.65 -2.82
N HIS A 219 -3.24 -21.51 -2.87
CA HIS A 219 -4.68 -21.48 -2.63
C HIS A 219 -5.41 -21.79 -3.94
N LEU A 220 -6.27 -22.81 -3.89
CA LEU A 220 -7.09 -23.25 -5.00
C LEU A 220 -8.51 -22.72 -4.82
N ILE A 221 -9.15 -22.38 -5.94
CA ILE A 221 -10.57 -22.04 -5.95
C ILE A 221 -11.37 -23.28 -5.55
N SER A 222 -12.19 -23.14 -4.51
CA SER A 222 -13.11 -24.18 -4.04
C SER A 222 -14.03 -24.65 -5.17
N GLY A 223 -14.07 -25.97 -5.41
CA GLY A 223 -14.85 -26.54 -6.51
C GLY A 223 -14.27 -26.30 -7.90
N GLY A 224 -13.01 -25.87 -8.01
CA GLY A 224 -12.31 -25.71 -9.28
C GLY A 224 -12.22 -27.02 -10.09
N SER A 225 -12.14 -26.90 -11.41
CA SER A 225 -12.05 -28.06 -12.29
C SER A 225 -10.71 -28.80 -12.15
N LYS A 226 -10.66 -30.04 -12.63
CA LYS A 226 -9.42 -30.83 -12.65
C LYS A 226 -8.34 -30.17 -13.50
N GLU A 227 -8.74 -29.56 -14.62
CA GLU A 227 -7.85 -28.84 -15.53
C GLU A 227 -7.26 -27.59 -14.86
N TYR A 228 -8.08 -26.84 -14.10
CA TYR A 228 -7.61 -25.71 -13.31
C TYR A 228 -6.55 -26.14 -12.30
N ARG A 229 -6.84 -27.20 -11.53
CA ARG A 229 -5.93 -27.72 -10.52
C ARG A 229 -4.60 -28.20 -11.12
N ALA A 230 -4.66 -29.00 -12.19
CA ALA A 230 -3.47 -29.45 -12.90
C ALA A 230 -2.62 -28.27 -13.40
N LYS A 231 -3.26 -27.19 -13.88
CA LYS A 231 -2.53 -26.00 -14.33
C LYS A 231 -1.88 -25.24 -13.17
N ARG A 232 -2.53 -25.15 -12.01
CA ARG A 232 -1.94 -24.56 -10.80
C ARG A 232 -0.73 -25.35 -10.31
N GLU A 233 -0.81 -26.68 -10.32
CA GLU A 233 0.31 -27.56 -9.96
C GLU A 233 1.52 -27.38 -10.91
N GLU A 234 1.30 -27.25 -12.22
CA GLU A 234 2.35 -26.97 -13.21
C GLU A 234 3.02 -25.59 -12.96
N ILE A 235 2.21 -24.56 -12.68
CA ILE A 235 2.69 -23.22 -12.36
C ILE A 235 3.53 -23.25 -11.07
N ALA A 236 3.04 -23.92 -10.03
CA ALA A 236 3.73 -24.06 -8.75
C ALA A 236 5.08 -24.75 -8.91
N LYS A 237 5.13 -25.85 -9.67
CA LYS A 237 6.39 -26.56 -9.97
C LYS A 237 7.41 -25.67 -10.70
N THR A 238 6.93 -24.83 -11.62
CA THR A 238 7.78 -23.88 -12.36
C THR A 238 8.28 -22.75 -11.45
N ALA A 239 7.43 -22.24 -10.55
CA ALA A 239 7.73 -21.12 -9.67
C ALA A 239 8.63 -21.51 -8.49
N TYR A 240 8.37 -22.65 -7.86
CA TYR A 240 9.07 -23.09 -6.64
C TYR A 240 10.25 -24.04 -6.92
N GLY A 241 10.31 -24.65 -8.11
CA GLY A 241 11.24 -25.73 -8.43
C GLY A 241 10.84 -27.06 -7.77
N SER A 242 11.64 -28.10 -8.00
CA SER A 242 11.49 -29.38 -7.28
C SER A 242 11.95 -29.22 -5.82
N ALA A 243 11.28 -29.88 -4.87
CA ALA A 243 11.86 -30.08 -3.55
C ALA A 243 13.19 -30.87 -3.72
N VAL A 244 14.26 -30.41 -3.07
CA VAL A 244 15.56 -31.10 -3.00
C VAL A 244 15.67 -31.73 -1.63
#